data_AF-A0A963L965-F1
#
_entry.id   AF-A0A963L965-F1
#
_cell.length_a   1.000
_cell.length_b   1.000
_cell.length_c   1.000
_cell.angle_alpha   90.00
_cell.angle_beta   90.00
_cell.angle_gamma   90.00
#
_symmetry.space_group_name_H-M   'P 1'
#
loop_
_entity.id
_entity.type
_entity.pdbx_description
1 polymer ?
#
loop_
_entity_poly.entity_id
_entity_poly.type
_entity_poly.pdbx_seq_one_letter_code
_entity_poly.pdbx_strand_id
1 'polypeptide(L)'
;MDMKVNKKLGLKDRYNLMTRDLAWTPTYQAVKDVYPFMEYEGIKIHDWDKFEDPFRMTMDAYWKYQAEKERKLYAIMDAFTQNNGHLGVTDARYINTLKLFLTGVSPLEYMAHRGFAHVGRQMAGAGPRVACLMQSLDEIRHAQTQIHSLSNYNKHYNGFQNWRHQHDRVWYLSVPKSFFDDAVSSGPFEFMIAIGFAFEYVLTNLLFVPFISGAAYNGDMGAMAFGFSAQSDESRHMTLGLEIIKFILEQDPDNLPIVQAWLDKWFWRGYRVLTLVAMMMDYMLPKRVMSWKEAWEIYAEENGGALFADLARYGIKTPAGWEQACKDKEHLSHQAWNVFYNYGAAAPFHTWAPSEQDMDWLSAKYPDTFDKYYRPLWEHYRKEQAEG
;
A
#
# COMPACT_ATOMS: atom_id res chain seq x y z
N MET A 1 -34.42 -21.93 27.86
CA MET A 1 -33.64 -22.93 28.61
C MET A 1 -32.20 -22.77 28.19
N ASP A 2 -31.35 -22.24 29.06
CA ASP A 2 -29.91 -22.23 28.79
C ASP A 2 -29.43 -23.68 28.78
N MET A 3 -29.00 -24.17 27.62
CA MET A 3 -28.40 -25.50 27.52
C MET A 3 -27.14 -25.53 28.39
N LYS A 4 -27.06 -26.51 29.30
CA LYS A 4 -25.82 -26.80 30.03
C LYS A 4 -24.76 -27.25 29.01
N VAL A 5 -23.84 -26.36 28.69
CA VAL A 5 -22.70 -26.65 27.81
C VAL A 5 -21.66 -27.40 28.64
N ASN A 6 -21.45 -28.69 28.36
CA ASN A 6 -20.51 -29.54 29.11
C ASN A 6 -19.03 -29.25 28.81
N LYS A 7 -18.71 -28.56 27.71
CA LYS A 7 -17.35 -28.15 27.34
C LYS A 7 -17.38 -26.81 26.61
N LYS A 8 -16.74 -25.79 27.19
CA LYS A 8 -16.61 -24.46 26.56
C LYS A 8 -15.64 -24.56 25.38
N LEU A 9 -16.09 -24.12 24.20
CA LEU A 9 -15.26 -24.07 23.00
C LEU A 9 -14.11 -23.05 23.15
N GLY A 10 -12.96 -23.37 22.56
CA GLY A 10 -11.85 -22.44 22.43
C GLY A 10 -12.20 -21.26 21.52
N LEU A 11 -11.40 -20.18 21.57
CA LEU A 11 -11.65 -18.99 20.74
C LEU A 11 -11.61 -19.29 19.23
N LYS A 12 -10.67 -20.14 18.80
CA LYS A 12 -10.57 -20.60 17.41
C LYS A 12 -11.82 -21.37 16.98
N ASP A 13 -12.21 -22.38 17.74
CA ASP A 13 -13.38 -23.21 17.41
C ASP A 13 -14.68 -22.38 17.38
N ARG A 14 -14.84 -21.44 18.31
CA ARG A 14 -15.98 -20.52 18.30
C ARG A 14 -16.00 -19.66 17.04
N TYR A 15 -14.86 -19.14 16.62
CA TYR A 15 -14.78 -18.33 15.39
C TYR A 15 -15.11 -19.18 14.17
N ASN A 16 -14.61 -20.41 14.10
CA ASN A 16 -14.90 -21.36 13.02
C ASN A 16 -16.41 -21.61 12.87
N LEU A 17 -17.13 -21.81 13.98
CA LEU A 17 -18.60 -21.98 13.95
C LEU A 17 -19.35 -20.75 13.44
N MET A 18 -18.75 -19.56 13.52
CA MET A 18 -19.35 -18.31 13.06
C MET A 18 -18.91 -17.93 11.63
N THR A 19 -18.02 -18.71 11.01
CA THR A 19 -17.47 -18.44 9.67
C THR A 19 -17.47 -19.69 8.80
N ARG A 20 -16.53 -20.61 9.02
CA ARG A 20 -16.30 -21.79 8.17
C ARG A 20 -17.46 -22.78 8.19
N ASP A 21 -18.03 -23.01 9.36
CA ASP A 21 -19.13 -23.96 9.56
C ASP A 21 -20.44 -23.51 8.89
N LEU A 22 -20.51 -22.25 8.44
CA LEU A 22 -21.63 -21.73 7.66
C LEU A 22 -21.54 -22.11 6.17
N ALA A 23 -20.37 -22.58 5.71
CA ALA A 23 -20.18 -23.06 4.35
C ALA A 23 -20.57 -24.55 4.24
N TRP A 24 -20.93 -24.97 3.03
CA TRP A 24 -21.24 -26.37 2.74
C TRP A 24 -20.67 -26.77 1.37
N THR A 25 -20.50 -28.07 1.16
CA THR A 25 -20.17 -28.59 -0.18
C THR A 25 -21.44 -28.58 -1.05
N PRO A 26 -21.45 -27.86 -2.18
CA PRO A 26 -22.60 -27.84 -3.08
C PRO A 26 -22.97 -29.24 -3.59
N THR A 27 -24.27 -29.57 -3.62
CA THR A 27 -24.79 -30.84 -4.13
C THR A 27 -25.49 -30.72 -5.49
N TYR A 28 -25.98 -29.51 -5.82
CA TYR A 28 -26.76 -29.25 -7.04
C TYR A 28 -25.93 -28.60 -8.16
N GLN A 29 -24.68 -28.21 -7.89
CA GLN A 29 -23.73 -27.62 -8.84
C GLN A 29 -22.34 -28.19 -8.54
N ALA A 30 -21.48 -28.32 -9.55
CA ALA A 30 -20.11 -28.75 -9.31
C ALA A 30 -19.31 -27.65 -8.61
N VAL A 31 -18.41 -28.02 -7.69
CA VAL A 31 -17.56 -27.06 -6.94
C VAL A 31 -16.79 -26.14 -7.88
N LYS A 32 -16.24 -26.69 -8.98
CA LYS A 32 -15.52 -25.93 -10.00
C LYS A 32 -16.38 -24.90 -10.74
N ASP A 33 -17.69 -25.12 -10.86
CA ASP A 33 -18.60 -24.16 -11.49
C ASP A 33 -18.95 -23.03 -10.50
N VAL A 34 -18.94 -23.33 -9.19
CA VAL A 34 -19.14 -22.36 -8.11
C VAL A 34 -17.88 -21.49 -7.90
N TYR A 35 -16.69 -22.07 -8.08
CA TYR A 35 -15.38 -21.43 -7.89
C TYR A 35 -14.47 -21.65 -9.12
N PRO A 36 -14.76 -21.00 -10.26
CA PRO A 36 -14.14 -21.33 -11.56
C PRO A 36 -12.69 -20.88 -11.74
N PHE A 37 -12.14 -20.09 -10.80
CA PHE A 37 -10.81 -19.50 -10.93
C PHE A 37 -9.73 -20.22 -10.10
N MET A 38 -10.04 -21.36 -9.46
CA MET A 38 -9.13 -22.00 -8.50
C MET A 38 -8.03 -22.86 -9.14
N GLU A 39 -8.13 -23.23 -10.42
CA GLU A 39 -7.24 -24.23 -11.02
C GLU A 39 -6.28 -23.65 -12.07
N TYR A 40 -6.69 -22.59 -12.78
CA TYR A 40 -6.00 -22.18 -14.01
C TYR A 40 -4.61 -21.57 -13.79
N GLU A 41 -4.34 -21.07 -12.57
CA GLU A 41 -3.05 -20.50 -12.18
C GLU A 41 -2.00 -21.57 -11.83
N GLY A 42 -2.42 -22.85 -11.76
CA GLY A 42 -1.53 -23.97 -11.43
C GLY A 42 -1.27 -24.16 -9.93
N ILE A 43 -1.81 -23.30 -9.07
CA ILE A 43 -1.76 -23.46 -7.61
C ILE A 43 -2.64 -24.64 -7.19
N LYS A 44 -2.09 -25.48 -6.31
CA LYS A 44 -2.76 -26.67 -5.76
C LYS A 44 -3.03 -26.47 -4.28
N ILE A 45 -4.29 -26.57 -3.90
CA ILE A 45 -4.75 -26.54 -2.51
C ILE A 45 -5.42 -27.88 -2.20
N HIS A 46 -4.82 -28.67 -1.31
CA HIS A 46 -5.34 -29.99 -0.92
C HIS A 46 -6.33 -29.92 0.23
N ASP A 47 -6.16 -28.96 1.13
CA ASP A 47 -6.93 -28.85 2.36
C ASP A 47 -7.10 -27.38 2.78
N TRP A 48 -8.29 -26.84 2.51
CA TRP A 48 -8.66 -25.48 2.89
C TRP A 48 -8.83 -25.29 4.40
N ASP A 49 -9.03 -26.36 5.18
CA ASP A 49 -9.21 -26.26 6.63
C ASP A 49 -7.89 -25.96 7.35
N LYS A 50 -6.75 -26.18 6.69
CA LYS A 50 -5.42 -25.79 7.18
C LYS A 50 -5.13 -24.30 7.13
N PHE A 51 -5.95 -23.49 6.45
CA PHE A 51 -5.81 -22.05 6.54
C PHE A 51 -5.98 -21.64 8.01
N GLU A 52 -5.11 -20.79 8.54
CA GLU A 52 -5.26 -20.23 9.89
C GLU A 52 -5.82 -18.81 9.77
N ASP A 53 -6.92 -18.51 10.47
CA ASP A 53 -7.53 -17.19 10.35
C ASP A 53 -6.56 -16.12 10.88
N PRO A 54 -6.14 -15.16 10.04
CA PRO A 54 -5.14 -14.15 10.41
C PRO A 54 -5.65 -13.21 11.51
N PHE A 55 -6.97 -13.06 11.60
CA PHE A 55 -7.66 -12.33 12.66
C PHE A 55 -9.04 -12.96 12.89
N ARG A 56 -9.56 -12.79 14.12
CA ARG A 56 -10.83 -13.42 14.55
C ARG A 56 -11.84 -12.35 14.95
N MET A 57 -12.28 -11.58 13.96
CA MET A 57 -13.24 -10.49 14.14
C MET A 57 -14.60 -10.89 13.56
N THR A 58 -15.62 -10.92 14.40
CA THR A 58 -17.03 -11.08 13.97
C THR A 58 -17.59 -9.74 13.51
N MET A 59 -18.66 -9.74 12.72
CA MET A 59 -19.20 -8.50 12.13
C MET A 59 -19.66 -7.48 13.16
N ASP A 60 -20.22 -7.91 14.30
CA ASP A 60 -20.61 -7.03 15.40
C ASP A 60 -19.38 -6.33 16.03
N ALA A 61 -18.27 -7.07 16.18
CA ALA A 61 -17.01 -6.51 16.65
C ALA A 61 -16.42 -5.54 15.61
N TYR A 62 -16.40 -5.94 14.33
CA TYR A 62 -15.93 -5.08 13.23
C TYR A 62 -16.69 -3.76 13.21
N TRP A 63 -18.02 -3.78 13.15
CA TRP A 63 -18.83 -2.57 13.15
C TRP A 63 -18.61 -1.71 14.39
N LYS A 64 -18.51 -2.31 15.58
CA LYS A 64 -18.28 -1.57 16.82
C LYS A 64 -16.95 -0.82 16.80
N TYR A 65 -15.85 -1.49 16.43
CA TYR A 65 -14.54 -0.85 16.43
C TYR A 65 -14.40 0.17 15.29
N GLN A 66 -14.88 -0.18 14.09
CA GLN A 66 -14.82 0.73 12.94
C GLN A 66 -15.67 1.99 13.16
N ALA A 67 -16.88 1.87 13.71
CA ALA A 67 -17.72 3.03 13.99
C ALA A 67 -17.07 4.01 14.99
N GLU A 68 -16.39 3.51 16.01
CA GLU A 68 -15.69 4.38 16.97
C GLU A 68 -14.48 5.08 16.35
N LYS A 69 -13.78 4.41 15.43
CA LYS A 69 -12.69 5.00 14.64
C LYS A 69 -13.21 6.11 13.74
N GLU A 70 -14.27 5.85 12.98
CA GLU A 70 -14.87 6.82 12.07
C GLU A 70 -15.41 8.05 12.83
N ARG A 71 -16.09 7.85 13.96
CA ARG A 71 -16.60 8.97 14.77
C ARG A 71 -15.50 9.94 15.19
N LYS A 72 -14.34 9.42 15.61
CA LYS A 72 -13.18 10.25 15.98
C LYS A 72 -12.54 10.90 14.76
N LEU A 73 -12.38 10.14 13.67
CA LEU A 73 -11.76 10.62 12.44
C LEU A 73 -12.54 11.80 11.87
N TYR A 74 -13.85 11.68 11.68
CA TYR A 74 -14.68 12.75 11.13
C TYR A 74 -14.76 13.96 12.06
N ALA A 75 -14.78 13.77 13.39
CA ALA A 75 -14.70 14.89 14.31
C ALA A 75 -13.41 15.71 14.15
N ILE A 76 -12.27 15.04 13.90
CA ILE A 76 -10.99 15.72 13.62
C ILE A 76 -11.03 16.40 12.25
N MET A 77 -11.57 15.76 11.22
CA MET A 77 -11.70 16.36 9.88
C MET A 77 -12.60 17.60 9.86
N ASP A 78 -13.71 17.56 10.59
CA ASP A 78 -14.63 18.68 10.73
C ASP A 78 -13.95 19.84 11.45
N ALA A 79 -13.26 19.55 12.56
CA ALA A 79 -12.48 20.55 13.30
C ALA A 79 -11.35 21.15 12.44
N PHE A 80 -10.64 20.31 11.67
CA PHE A 80 -9.60 20.75 10.74
C PHE A 80 -10.15 21.71 9.68
N THR A 81 -11.32 21.38 9.11
CA THR A 81 -11.99 22.22 8.12
C THR A 81 -12.50 23.52 8.74
N GLN A 82 -13.18 23.44 9.89
CA GLN A 82 -13.75 24.59 10.59
C GLN A 82 -12.70 25.64 10.98
N ASN A 83 -11.48 25.20 11.31
CA ASN A 83 -10.40 26.07 11.75
C ASN A 83 -9.42 26.47 10.63
N ASN A 84 -9.76 26.23 9.36
CA ASN A 84 -8.86 26.43 8.22
C ASN A 84 -7.48 25.78 8.43
N GLY A 85 -7.45 24.54 8.94
CA GLY A 85 -6.23 23.85 9.34
C GLY A 85 -5.21 23.68 8.20
N HIS A 86 -5.66 23.76 6.94
CA HIS A 86 -4.78 23.76 5.77
C HIS A 86 -3.78 24.94 5.76
N LEU A 87 -4.06 26.04 6.48
CA LEU A 87 -3.14 27.16 6.67
C LEU A 87 -2.02 26.86 7.69
N GLY A 88 -2.15 25.78 8.45
CA GLY A 88 -1.18 25.36 9.47
C GLY A 88 -0.07 24.44 8.95
N VAL A 89 -0.09 24.07 7.66
CA VAL A 89 0.98 23.28 7.06
C VAL A 89 2.27 24.11 6.92
N THR A 90 3.42 23.45 6.90
CA THR A 90 4.73 24.12 6.94
C THR A 90 5.02 25.04 5.76
N ASP A 91 4.63 24.63 4.55
CA ASP A 91 4.85 25.35 3.29
C ASP A 91 3.85 24.82 2.24
N ALA A 92 3.36 25.68 1.34
CA ALA A 92 2.44 25.28 0.28
C ALA A 92 3.02 24.21 -0.67
N ARG A 93 4.35 24.06 -0.74
CA ARG A 93 5.04 22.99 -1.47
C ARG A 93 4.60 21.59 -1.01
N TYR A 94 4.34 21.41 0.28
CA TYR A 94 3.82 20.14 0.86
C TYR A 94 2.53 19.69 0.18
N ILE A 95 1.69 20.61 -0.27
CA ILE A 95 0.40 20.29 -0.92
C ILE A 95 0.60 19.43 -2.18
N ASN A 96 1.76 19.50 -2.84
CA ASN A 96 2.06 18.64 -4.00
C ASN A 96 2.17 17.14 -3.63
N THR A 97 2.63 16.82 -2.42
CA THR A 97 2.57 15.46 -1.86
C THR A 97 1.15 14.93 -1.84
N LEU A 98 0.19 15.76 -1.42
CA LEU A 98 -1.21 15.39 -1.33
C LEU A 98 -1.87 15.23 -2.71
N LYS A 99 -1.44 16.01 -3.72
CA LYS A 99 -1.89 15.86 -5.10
C LYS A 99 -1.42 14.51 -5.67
N LEU A 100 -0.16 14.16 -5.46
CA LEU A 100 0.38 12.86 -5.83
C LEU A 100 -0.39 11.72 -5.14
N PHE A 101 -0.67 11.87 -3.85
CA PHE A 101 -1.43 10.87 -3.09
C PHE A 101 -2.86 10.68 -3.62
N LEU A 102 -3.65 11.75 -3.77
CA LEU A 102 -5.04 11.64 -4.22
C LEU A 102 -5.16 11.08 -5.64
N THR A 103 -4.21 11.41 -6.52
CA THR A 103 -4.27 11.02 -7.93
C THR A 103 -3.60 9.68 -8.19
N GLY A 104 -2.58 9.32 -7.41
CA GLY A 104 -1.78 8.11 -7.56
C GLY A 104 -2.19 6.96 -6.65
N VAL A 105 -2.41 7.21 -5.36
CA VAL A 105 -2.60 6.19 -4.31
C VAL A 105 -4.07 5.95 -4.01
N SER A 106 -4.87 7.00 -3.78
CA SER A 106 -6.30 6.81 -3.42
C SER A 106 -7.14 6.00 -4.42
N PRO A 107 -6.89 6.06 -5.75
CA PRO A 107 -7.56 5.18 -6.69
C PRO A 107 -7.16 3.71 -6.55
N LEU A 108 -5.96 3.43 -6.02
CA LEU A 108 -5.48 2.08 -5.78
C LEU A 108 -6.24 1.43 -4.63
N GLU A 109 -6.57 2.16 -3.56
CA GLU A 109 -7.42 1.63 -2.48
C GLU A 109 -8.78 1.19 -3.02
N TYR A 110 -9.38 1.99 -3.91
CA TYR A 110 -10.63 1.61 -4.54
C TYR A 110 -10.49 0.38 -5.44
N MET A 111 -9.35 0.22 -6.11
CA MET A 111 -9.06 -0.98 -6.91
C MET A 111 -8.76 -2.20 -6.04
N ALA A 112 -8.07 -2.04 -4.92
CA ALA A 112 -7.84 -3.06 -3.90
C ALA A 112 -9.17 -3.55 -3.34
N HIS A 113 -10.09 -2.65 -2.98
CA HIS A 113 -11.46 -2.98 -2.58
C HIS A 113 -12.14 -3.92 -3.59
N ARG A 114 -12.08 -3.57 -4.88
CA ARG A 114 -12.69 -4.37 -5.95
C ARG A 114 -11.99 -5.71 -6.14
N GLY A 115 -10.66 -5.74 -6.08
CA GLY A 115 -9.85 -6.94 -6.16
C GLY A 115 -10.17 -7.91 -5.03
N PHE A 116 -10.13 -7.45 -3.78
CA PHE A 116 -10.47 -8.26 -2.61
C PHE A 116 -11.94 -8.67 -2.56
N ALA A 117 -12.88 -7.86 -3.08
CA ALA A 117 -14.27 -8.28 -3.25
C ALA A 117 -14.40 -9.44 -4.24
N HIS A 118 -13.67 -9.37 -5.36
CA HIS A 118 -13.63 -10.45 -6.34
C HIS A 118 -12.99 -11.72 -5.74
N VAL A 119 -11.78 -11.62 -5.18
CA VAL A 119 -11.07 -12.76 -4.58
C VAL A 119 -11.83 -13.36 -3.40
N GLY A 120 -12.45 -12.51 -2.57
CA GLY A 120 -13.32 -12.93 -1.47
C GLY A 120 -14.56 -13.71 -1.92
N ARG A 121 -14.97 -13.60 -3.19
CA ARG A 121 -15.97 -14.49 -3.80
C ARG A 121 -15.33 -15.76 -4.36
N GLN A 122 -14.14 -15.68 -4.97
CA GLN A 122 -13.56 -16.81 -5.71
C GLN A 122 -12.86 -17.86 -4.84
N MET A 123 -12.34 -17.50 -3.67
CA MET A 123 -11.68 -18.47 -2.79
C MET A 123 -12.65 -19.58 -2.34
N ALA A 124 -12.30 -20.85 -2.55
CA ALA A 124 -13.16 -21.98 -2.18
C ALA A 124 -13.18 -22.25 -0.66
N GLY A 125 -12.12 -21.88 0.08
CA GLY A 125 -12.10 -21.92 1.55
C GLY A 125 -12.85 -20.76 2.18
N ALA A 126 -13.72 -21.03 3.16
CA ALA A 126 -14.52 -20.00 3.84
C ALA A 126 -13.70 -19.01 4.69
N GLY A 127 -12.62 -19.49 5.33
CA GLY A 127 -11.68 -18.65 6.08
C GLY A 127 -11.06 -17.53 5.23
N PRO A 128 -10.33 -17.84 4.14
CA PRO A 128 -9.73 -16.81 3.29
C PRO A 128 -10.77 -15.91 2.62
N ARG A 129 -11.97 -16.42 2.28
CA ARG A 129 -13.08 -15.56 1.80
C ARG A 129 -13.43 -14.47 2.79
N VAL A 130 -13.68 -14.83 4.05
CA VAL A 130 -14.08 -13.87 5.09
C VAL A 130 -12.96 -12.84 5.33
N ALA A 131 -11.71 -13.28 5.36
CA ALA A 131 -10.57 -12.38 5.51
C ALA A 131 -10.47 -11.38 4.34
N CYS A 132 -10.58 -11.85 3.09
CA CYS A 132 -10.59 -10.98 1.91
C CYS A 132 -11.79 -10.02 1.88
N LEU A 133 -12.98 -10.46 2.29
CA LEU A 133 -14.16 -9.60 2.34
C LEU A 133 -14.05 -8.51 3.42
N MET A 134 -13.46 -8.84 4.59
CA MET A 134 -13.15 -7.82 5.61
C MET A 134 -12.13 -6.82 5.09
N GLN A 135 -11.09 -7.29 4.42
CA GLN A 135 -10.12 -6.40 3.80
C GLN A 135 -10.76 -5.50 2.74
N SER A 136 -11.60 -6.05 1.86
CA SER A 136 -12.36 -5.25 0.89
C SER A 136 -13.16 -4.12 1.55
N LEU A 137 -13.74 -4.34 2.74
CA LEU A 137 -14.44 -3.30 3.48
C LEU A 137 -13.49 -2.23 4.07
N ASP A 138 -12.28 -2.63 4.46
CA ASP A 138 -11.25 -1.69 4.91
C ASP A 138 -10.75 -0.83 3.74
N GLU A 139 -10.53 -1.41 2.55
CA GLU A 139 -10.00 -0.66 1.39
C GLU A 139 -11.00 0.38 0.85
N ILE A 140 -12.31 0.07 0.85
CA ILE A 140 -13.32 1.07 0.47
C ILE A 140 -13.38 2.19 1.51
N ARG A 141 -13.18 1.86 2.79
CA ARG A 141 -13.09 2.85 3.86
C ARG A 141 -11.86 3.73 3.66
N HIS A 142 -10.70 3.18 3.31
CA HIS A 142 -9.49 3.94 3.01
C HIS A 142 -9.72 4.88 1.83
N ALA A 143 -10.23 4.38 0.71
CA ALA A 143 -10.56 5.20 -0.46
C ALA A 143 -11.45 6.40 -0.10
N GLN A 144 -12.55 6.16 0.62
CA GLN A 144 -13.51 7.21 0.99
C GLN A 144 -12.92 8.21 1.98
N THR A 145 -12.27 7.73 3.05
CA THR A 145 -11.71 8.61 4.07
C THR A 145 -10.53 9.44 3.54
N GLN A 146 -9.72 8.91 2.63
CA GLN A 146 -8.70 9.67 1.94
C GLN A 146 -9.32 10.80 1.09
N ILE A 147 -10.36 10.50 0.30
CA ILE A 147 -11.09 11.51 -0.48
C ILE A 147 -11.67 12.61 0.43
N HIS A 148 -12.27 12.24 1.56
CA HIS A 148 -12.84 13.19 2.51
C HIS A 148 -11.76 14.04 3.20
N SER A 149 -10.63 13.43 3.60
CA SER A 149 -9.50 14.13 4.20
C SER A 149 -8.90 15.20 3.28
N LEU A 150 -8.88 14.91 1.97
CA LEU A 150 -8.31 15.80 0.95
C LEU A 150 -9.34 16.75 0.33
N SER A 151 -10.62 16.59 0.66
CA SER A 151 -11.71 17.46 0.20
C SER A 151 -11.49 18.92 0.58
N ASN A 152 -10.96 19.18 1.79
CA ASN A 152 -10.65 20.55 2.21
C ASN A 152 -9.57 21.19 1.32
N TYR A 153 -8.47 20.49 1.09
CA TYR A 153 -7.39 20.99 0.22
C TYR A 153 -7.88 21.26 -1.22
N ASN A 154 -8.73 20.40 -1.77
CA ASN A 154 -9.31 20.60 -3.11
C ASN A 154 -10.13 21.92 -3.23
N LYS A 155 -10.69 22.45 -2.14
CA LYS A 155 -11.40 23.73 -2.16
C LYS A 155 -10.49 24.95 -2.31
N HIS A 156 -9.22 24.82 -1.89
CA HIS A 156 -8.29 25.94 -1.73
C HIS A 156 -7.08 25.87 -2.67
N TYR A 157 -6.76 24.70 -3.21
CA TYR A 157 -5.56 24.47 -4.00
C TYR A 157 -5.86 23.74 -5.32
N ASN A 158 -5.08 24.06 -6.35
CA ASN A 158 -5.17 23.43 -7.66
C ASN A 158 -4.55 22.02 -7.68
N GLY A 159 -4.88 21.25 -8.71
CA GLY A 159 -4.30 19.93 -9.02
C GLY A 159 -5.12 18.75 -8.49
N PHE A 160 -6.02 18.99 -7.54
CA PHE A 160 -6.92 17.97 -6.99
C PHE A 160 -8.18 17.77 -7.83
N GLN A 161 -8.56 18.76 -8.65
CA GLN A 161 -9.74 18.69 -9.49
C GLN A 161 -9.64 17.52 -10.48
N ASN A 162 -10.73 16.76 -10.64
CA ASN A 162 -10.81 15.63 -11.57
C ASN A 162 -9.79 14.50 -11.32
N TRP A 163 -9.30 14.32 -10.09
CA TRP A 163 -8.30 13.31 -9.72
C TRP A 163 -8.59 11.91 -10.30
N ARG A 164 -9.86 11.48 -10.30
CA ARG A 164 -10.25 10.18 -10.86
C ARG A 164 -10.04 10.12 -12.38
N HIS A 165 -10.44 11.16 -13.10
CA HIS A 165 -10.23 11.24 -14.55
C HIS A 165 -8.74 11.29 -14.88
N GLN A 166 -7.95 12.03 -14.09
CA GLN A 166 -6.51 12.13 -14.24
C GLN A 166 -5.82 10.77 -14.08
N HIS A 167 -6.18 9.98 -13.06
CA HIS A 167 -5.60 8.65 -12.83
C HIS A 167 -5.68 7.72 -14.05
N ASP A 168 -6.74 7.83 -14.85
CA ASP A 168 -6.90 7.01 -16.05
C ASP A 168 -6.15 7.53 -17.29
N ARG A 169 -5.60 8.74 -17.28
CA ARG A 169 -5.17 9.45 -18.51
C ARG A 169 -3.83 10.19 -18.42
N VAL A 170 -3.45 10.69 -17.26
CA VAL A 170 -2.18 11.41 -17.10
C VAL A 170 -1.04 10.41 -17.18
N TRP A 171 -0.01 10.74 -17.96
CA TRP A 171 1.07 9.84 -18.37
C TRP A 171 1.70 9.07 -17.20
N TYR A 172 2.13 9.75 -16.14
CA TYR A 172 2.80 9.09 -15.01
C TYR A 172 1.83 8.32 -14.12
N LEU A 173 0.54 8.65 -14.13
CA LEU A 173 -0.48 7.91 -13.37
C LEU A 173 -0.81 6.56 -13.99
N SER A 174 -0.38 6.32 -15.24
CA SER A 174 -0.34 4.97 -15.81
C SER A 174 0.58 4.02 -15.04
N VAL A 175 1.58 4.53 -14.29
CA VAL A 175 2.49 3.71 -13.45
C VAL A 175 1.71 3.01 -12.34
N PRO A 176 1.06 3.72 -11.38
CA PRO A 176 0.26 3.07 -10.35
C PRO A 176 -0.99 2.37 -10.92
N LYS A 177 -1.62 2.95 -11.96
CA LYS A 177 -2.77 2.31 -12.60
C LYS A 177 -2.44 0.94 -13.19
N SER A 178 -1.38 0.85 -14.00
CA SER A 178 -1.00 -0.41 -14.65
C SER A 178 -0.46 -1.46 -13.67
N PHE A 179 0.02 -1.03 -12.49
CA PHE A 179 0.38 -1.94 -11.41
C PHE A 179 -0.85 -2.66 -10.87
N PHE A 180 -1.90 -1.91 -10.52
CA PHE A 180 -3.14 -2.52 -10.04
C PHE A 180 -3.95 -3.19 -11.15
N ASP A 181 -4.00 -2.66 -12.37
CA ASP A 181 -4.68 -3.31 -13.50
C ASP A 181 -4.07 -4.69 -13.79
N ASP A 182 -2.74 -4.85 -13.71
CA ASP A 182 -2.06 -6.15 -13.80
C ASP A 182 -2.53 -7.07 -12.65
N ALA A 183 -2.52 -6.58 -11.41
CA ALA A 183 -2.90 -7.39 -10.25
C ALA A 183 -4.37 -7.84 -10.31
N VAL A 184 -5.31 -6.94 -10.62
CA VAL A 184 -6.75 -7.28 -10.66
C VAL A 184 -7.17 -8.05 -11.90
N SER A 185 -6.32 -8.08 -12.94
CA SER A 185 -6.53 -8.91 -14.13
C SER A 185 -5.87 -10.29 -14.02
N SER A 186 -4.96 -10.46 -13.05
CA SER A 186 -4.42 -11.76 -12.67
C SER A 186 -5.47 -12.64 -11.97
N GLY A 187 -5.09 -13.86 -11.62
CA GLY A 187 -5.99 -14.73 -10.87
C GLY A 187 -6.01 -14.49 -9.37
N PRO A 188 -6.92 -15.15 -8.66
CA PRO A 188 -7.10 -14.93 -7.24
C PRO A 188 -5.86 -15.25 -6.40
N PHE A 189 -5.04 -16.24 -6.77
CA PHE A 189 -3.82 -16.54 -6.03
C PHE A 189 -2.70 -15.55 -6.36
N GLU A 190 -2.49 -15.20 -7.63
CA GLU A 190 -1.51 -14.18 -8.00
C GLU A 190 -1.87 -12.83 -7.36
N PHE A 191 -3.14 -12.42 -7.36
CA PHE A 191 -3.60 -11.21 -6.70
C PHE A 191 -3.25 -11.20 -5.20
N MET A 192 -3.44 -12.32 -4.49
CA MET A 192 -3.09 -12.40 -3.07
C MET A 192 -1.58 -12.30 -2.84
N ILE A 193 -0.75 -12.86 -3.73
CA ILE A 193 0.71 -12.71 -3.65
C ILE A 193 1.14 -11.28 -4.03
N ALA A 194 0.48 -10.67 -5.01
CA ALA A 194 0.77 -9.33 -5.51
C ALA A 194 0.43 -8.24 -4.49
N ILE A 195 -0.83 -8.21 -4.03
CA ILE A 195 -1.35 -7.15 -3.18
C ILE A 195 -1.23 -7.55 -1.71
N GLY A 196 -1.84 -8.68 -1.33
CA GLY A 196 -1.87 -9.10 0.06
C GLY A 196 -0.48 -9.32 0.66
N PHE A 197 0.43 -9.99 -0.05
CA PHE A 197 1.80 -10.22 0.44
C PHE A 197 2.80 -9.16 -0.04
N ALA A 198 3.08 -9.06 -1.34
CA ALA A 198 4.18 -8.22 -1.81
C ALA A 198 3.95 -6.72 -1.53
N PHE A 199 2.74 -6.20 -1.79
CA PHE A 199 2.46 -4.78 -1.54
C PHE A 199 2.19 -4.48 -0.07
N GLU A 200 1.25 -5.18 0.56
CA GLU A 200 0.76 -4.82 1.89
C GLU A 200 1.55 -5.43 3.05
N TYR A 201 2.43 -6.38 2.80
CA TYR A 201 3.35 -6.88 3.82
C TYR A 201 4.78 -6.42 3.58
N VAL A 202 5.35 -6.77 2.43
CA VAL A 202 6.78 -6.52 2.15
C VAL A 202 7.05 -5.03 1.94
N LEU A 203 6.19 -4.33 1.20
CA LEU A 203 6.44 -2.95 0.75
C LEU A 203 5.61 -1.89 1.48
N THR A 204 4.64 -2.27 2.31
CA THR A 204 3.65 -1.33 2.87
C THR A 204 4.28 -0.17 3.63
N ASN A 205 5.32 -0.43 4.43
CA ASN A 205 5.96 0.60 5.24
C ASN A 205 6.68 1.65 4.39
N LEU A 206 7.15 1.29 3.19
CA LEU A 206 7.76 2.21 2.24
C LEU A 206 6.75 3.14 1.57
N LEU A 207 5.44 2.85 1.66
CA LEU A 207 4.36 3.73 1.25
C LEU A 207 3.80 4.49 2.47
N PHE A 208 3.35 3.75 3.48
CA PHE A 208 2.59 4.28 4.60
C PHE A 208 3.40 5.24 5.46
N VAL A 209 4.60 4.85 5.88
CA VAL A 209 5.41 5.67 6.80
C VAL A 209 5.78 7.01 6.18
N PRO A 210 6.30 7.11 4.93
CA PRO A 210 6.63 8.40 4.33
C PRO A 210 5.44 9.37 4.25
N PHE A 211 4.25 8.91 3.89
CA PHE A 211 3.08 9.79 3.82
C PHE A 211 2.59 10.22 5.20
N ILE A 212 2.43 9.30 6.16
CA ILE A 212 1.84 9.62 7.47
C ILE A 212 2.83 10.39 8.35
N SER A 213 4.11 9.99 8.37
CA SER A 213 5.14 10.76 9.10
C SER A 213 5.41 12.10 8.42
N GLY A 214 5.41 12.15 7.09
CA GLY A 214 5.51 13.40 6.33
C GLY A 214 4.39 14.37 6.68
N ALA A 215 3.15 13.89 6.79
CA ALA A 215 2.01 14.69 7.25
C ALA A 215 2.22 15.24 8.67
N ALA A 216 2.64 14.38 9.61
CA ALA A 216 2.88 14.79 10.99
C ALA A 216 3.97 15.87 11.12
N TYR A 217 5.09 15.73 10.40
CA TYR A 217 6.19 16.70 10.43
C TYR A 217 5.86 18.00 9.70
N ASN A 218 4.90 17.98 8.76
CA ASN A 218 4.49 19.14 7.98
C ASN A 218 3.18 19.78 8.44
N GLY A 219 2.67 19.42 9.61
CA GLY A 219 1.52 20.07 10.25
C GLY A 219 0.15 19.66 9.69
N ASP A 220 0.07 18.58 8.92
CA ASP A 220 -1.18 18.11 8.32
C ASP A 220 -1.92 17.15 9.24
N MET A 221 -2.78 17.72 10.10
CA MET A 221 -3.60 16.93 11.03
C MET A 221 -4.62 16.04 10.32
N GLY A 222 -5.09 16.40 9.12
CA GLY A 222 -6.09 15.62 8.39
C GLY A 222 -5.52 14.28 7.91
N ALA A 223 -4.41 14.32 7.18
CA ALA A 223 -3.72 13.12 6.71
C ALA A 223 -3.15 12.29 7.88
N MET A 224 -2.61 12.96 8.91
CA MET A 224 -2.12 12.28 10.12
C MET A 224 -3.22 11.50 10.85
N ALA A 225 -4.40 12.10 11.03
CA ALA A 225 -5.53 11.43 11.67
C ALA A 225 -6.03 10.22 10.87
N PHE A 226 -6.06 10.31 9.53
CA PHE A 226 -6.32 9.17 8.67
C PHE A 226 -5.30 8.05 8.93
N GLY A 227 -4.01 8.34 8.91
CA GLY A 227 -2.95 7.36 9.14
C GLY A 227 -3.10 6.61 10.46
N PHE A 228 -3.28 7.32 11.57
CA PHE A 228 -3.51 6.65 12.87
C PHE A 228 -4.80 5.83 12.90
N SER A 229 -5.83 6.26 12.17
CA SER A 229 -7.07 5.51 12.03
C SER A 229 -6.87 4.25 11.17
N ALA A 230 -6.05 4.28 10.13
CA ALA A 230 -5.83 3.14 9.23
C ALA A 230 -4.91 2.06 9.83
N GLN A 231 -4.02 2.42 10.76
CA GLN A 231 -2.97 1.53 11.27
C GLN A 231 -3.47 0.16 11.78
N SER A 232 -4.61 0.11 12.47
CA SER A 232 -5.14 -1.16 12.97
C SER A 232 -5.81 -2.02 11.89
N ASP A 233 -6.05 -1.47 10.71
CA ASP A 233 -6.52 -2.20 9.53
C ASP A 233 -5.32 -2.78 8.79
N GLU A 234 -4.28 -1.96 8.57
CA GLU A 234 -3.00 -2.41 8.01
C GLU A 234 -2.41 -3.60 8.77
N SER A 235 -2.53 -3.63 10.10
CA SER A 235 -2.06 -4.79 10.88
C SER A 235 -2.81 -6.09 10.55
N ARG A 236 -4.11 -6.00 10.19
CA ARG A 236 -4.90 -7.14 9.72
C ARG A 236 -4.48 -7.54 8.30
N HIS A 237 -4.27 -6.56 7.43
CA HIS A 237 -3.84 -6.76 6.03
C HIS A 237 -2.48 -7.45 5.97
N MET A 238 -1.51 -6.94 6.73
CA MET A 238 -0.19 -7.55 6.90
C MET A 238 -0.31 -9.02 7.38
N THR A 239 -1.14 -9.27 8.39
CA THR A 239 -1.29 -10.64 8.91
C THR A 239 -1.93 -11.57 7.87
N LEU A 240 -2.89 -11.09 7.08
CA LEU A 240 -3.48 -11.85 5.98
C LEU A 240 -2.44 -12.13 4.87
N GLY A 241 -1.64 -11.14 4.50
CA GLY A 241 -0.55 -11.29 3.54
C GLY A 241 0.45 -12.38 3.93
N LEU A 242 0.89 -12.38 5.19
CA LEU A 242 1.83 -13.39 5.68
C LEU A 242 1.20 -14.79 5.76
N GLU A 243 -0.03 -14.89 6.25
CA GLU A 243 -0.68 -16.20 6.39
C GLU A 243 -1.08 -16.82 5.04
N ILE A 244 -1.43 -16.00 4.03
CA ILE A 244 -1.82 -16.57 2.72
C ILE A 244 -0.63 -17.17 1.97
N ILE A 245 0.55 -16.54 2.01
CA ILE A 245 1.75 -17.10 1.36
C ILE A 245 2.21 -18.38 2.05
N LYS A 246 2.24 -18.39 3.39
CA LYS A 246 2.58 -19.59 4.17
C LYS A 246 1.61 -20.73 3.86
N PHE A 247 0.31 -20.42 3.88
CA PHE A 247 -0.73 -21.39 3.52
C PHE A 247 -0.48 -21.97 2.13
N ILE A 248 -0.32 -21.15 1.08
CA ILE A 248 -0.10 -21.66 -0.28
C ILE A 248 1.15 -22.54 -0.37
N LEU A 249 2.26 -22.13 0.25
CA LEU A 249 3.53 -22.88 0.23
C LEU A 249 3.46 -24.22 0.97
N GLU A 250 2.65 -24.30 2.03
CA GLU A 250 2.46 -25.54 2.81
C GLU A 250 1.50 -26.53 2.16
N GLN A 251 0.72 -26.10 1.15
CA GLN A 251 -0.27 -26.95 0.50
C GLN A 251 0.35 -27.93 -0.48
N ASP A 252 1.26 -27.48 -1.35
CA ASP A 252 1.87 -28.34 -2.35
C ASP A 252 3.27 -27.83 -2.75
N PRO A 253 4.30 -28.69 -2.82
CA PRO A 253 5.64 -28.27 -3.24
C PRO A 253 5.68 -27.69 -4.66
N ASP A 254 4.76 -28.06 -5.55
CA ASP A 254 4.67 -27.50 -6.91
C ASP A 254 4.23 -26.03 -6.91
N ASN A 255 3.68 -25.51 -5.79
CA ASN A 255 3.32 -24.10 -5.66
C ASN A 255 4.55 -23.20 -5.52
N LEU A 256 5.66 -23.72 -4.95
CA LEU A 256 6.87 -22.94 -4.67
C LEU A 256 7.43 -22.20 -5.92
N PRO A 257 7.68 -22.86 -7.06
CA PRO A 257 8.22 -22.16 -8.24
C PRO A 257 7.26 -21.08 -8.78
N ILE A 258 5.95 -21.28 -8.68
CA ILE A 258 4.93 -20.30 -9.10
C ILE A 258 4.97 -19.08 -8.17
N VAL A 259 4.91 -19.32 -6.86
CA VAL A 259 4.97 -18.26 -5.84
C VAL A 259 6.28 -17.48 -5.95
N GLN A 260 7.43 -18.14 -6.12
CA GLN A 260 8.70 -17.45 -6.29
C GLN A 260 8.70 -16.54 -7.53
N ALA A 261 8.17 -17.00 -8.67
CA ALA A 261 8.09 -16.19 -9.88
C ALA A 261 7.18 -14.96 -9.69
N TRP A 262 6.07 -15.11 -8.95
CA TRP A 262 5.21 -13.98 -8.58
C TRP A 262 5.89 -13.02 -7.61
N LEU A 263 6.62 -13.51 -6.61
CA LEU A 263 7.40 -12.65 -5.71
C LEU A 263 8.43 -11.81 -6.48
N ASP A 264 9.16 -12.43 -7.40
CA ASP A 264 10.13 -11.76 -8.27
C ASP A 264 9.45 -10.65 -9.09
N LYS A 265 8.32 -10.97 -9.74
CA LYS A 265 7.52 -10.01 -10.52
C LYS A 265 7.03 -8.85 -9.65
N TRP A 266 6.36 -9.15 -8.55
CA TRP A 266 5.61 -8.16 -7.77
C TRP A 266 6.48 -7.33 -6.85
N PHE A 267 7.61 -7.88 -6.37
CA PHE A 267 8.65 -7.07 -5.76
C PHE A 267 9.14 -6.00 -6.74
N TRP A 268 9.52 -6.39 -7.96
CA TRP A 268 10.08 -5.45 -8.92
C TRP A 268 9.06 -4.42 -9.40
N ARG A 269 7.83 -4.86 -9.70
CA ARG A 269 6.74 -3.94 -10.07
C ARG A 269 6.42 -2.97 -8.93
N GLY A 270 6.34 -3.46 -7.68
CA GLY A 270 6.09 -2.62 -6.51
C GLY A 270 7.21 -1.62 -6.26
N TYR A 271 8.47 -2.06 -6.35
CA TYR A 271 9.65 -1.19 -6.27
C TYR A 271 9.61 -0.05 -7.30
N ARG A 272 9.23 -0.35 -8.55
CA ARG A 272 9.10 0.67 -9.60
C ARG A 272 7.96 1.66 -9.32
N VAL A 273 6.84 1.23 -8.73
CA VAL A 273 5.79 2.16 -8.27
C VAL A 273 6.29 3.07 -7.14
N LEU A 274 7.06 2.51 -6.19
CA LEU A 274 7.61 3.26 -5.06
C LEU A 274 8.63 4.34 -5.46
N THR A 275 9.07 4.40 -6.72
CA THR A 275 9.83 5.53 -7.28
C THR A 275 9.11 6.86 -7.06
N LEU A 276 7.76 6.87 -7.12
CA LEU A 276 6.96 8.06 -6.85
C LEU A 276 7.05 8.50 -5.38
N VAL A 277 7.15 7.53 -4.46
CA VAL A 277 7.27 7.79 -3.02
C VAL A 277 8.69 8.25 -2.67
N ALA A 278 9.71 7.64 -3.28
CA ALA A 278 11.11 8.06 -3.16
C ALA A 278 11.29 9.54 -3.52
N MET A 279 10.75 9.95 -4.66
CA MET A 279 10.72 11.35 -5.09
C MET A 279 9.99 12.24 -4.09
N MET A 280 8.80 11.83 -3.66
CA MET A 280 7.94 12.60 -2.76
C MET A 280 8.66 12.92 -1.45
N MET A 281 9.26 11.92 -0.80
CA MET A 281 9.83 12.10 0.53
C MET A 281 11.10 12.95 0.53
N ASP A 282 11.94 12.84 -0.50
CA ASP A 282 13.19 13.59 -0.59
C ASP A 282 12.99 15.02 -1.10
N TYR A 283 11.97 15.27 -1.93
CA TYR A 283 11.82 16.55 -2.64
C TYR A 283 10.54 17.33 -2.31
N MET A 284 9.42 16.65 -2.05
CA MET A 284 8.13 17.33 -1.86
C MET A 284 7.86 17.73 -0.41
N LEU A 285 8.49 17.08 0.57
CA LEU A 285 8.33 17.37 1.99
C LEU A 285 9.26 18.52 2.45
N PRO A 286 8.74 19.69 2.85
CA PRO A 286 9.56 20.79 3.38
C PRO A 286 10.32 20.42 4.65
N LYS A 287 9.63 19.77 5.60
CA LYS A 287 10.25 19.13 6.76
C LYS A 287 10.34 17.63 6.51
N ARG A 288 11.56 17.17 6.23
CA ARG A 288 11.86 15.77 5.95
C ARG A 288 12.01 14.96 7.23
N VAL A 289 11.63 13.70 7.17
CA VAL A 289 11.74 12.75 8.29
C VAL A 289 13.04 11.94 8.17
N MET A 290 13.26 11.36 7.00
CA MET A 290 14.42 10.55 6.62
C MET A 290 14.56 10.60 5.09
N SER A 291 15.70 10.16 4.55
CA SER A 291 15.84 10.00 3.09
C SER A 291 15.23 8.70 2.59
N TRP A 292 14.91 8.63 1.29
CA TRP A 292 14.50 7.38 0.64
C TRP A 292 15.50 6.25 0.88
N LYS A 293 16.79 6.54 0.82
CA LYS A 293 17.85 5.57 1.16
C LYS A 293 17.66 4.99 2.56
N GLU A 294 17.51 5.84 3.59
CA GLU A 294 17.32 5.41 4.98
C GLU A 294 16.03 4.59 5.13
N ALA A 295 14.94 5.01 4.46
CA ALA A 295 13.69 4.27 4.45
C ALA A 295 13.85 2.88 3.80
N TRP A 296 14.59 2.78 2.69
CA TRP A 296 14.86 1.51 2.03
C TRP A 296 15.73 0.58 2.88
N GLU A 297 16.78 1.11 3.51
CA GLU A 297 17.65 0.34 4.41
C GLU A 297 16.86 -0.28 5.56
N ILE A 298 16.02 0.49 6.23
CA ILE A 298 15.23 0.01 7.38
C ILE A 298 14.10 -0.92 6.93
N TYR A 299 13.23 -0.45 6.02
CA TYR A 299 11.98 -1.14 5.73
C TYR A 299 12.11 -2.25 4.70
N ALA A 300 13.08 -2.19 3.77
CA ALA A 300 13.37 -3.26 2.83
C ALA A 300 14.54 -4.13 3.32
N GLU A 301 15.75 -3.57 3.46
CA GLU A 301 16.96 -4.37 3.68
C GLU A 301 16.94 -5.10 5.03
N GLU A 302 16.67 -4.39 6.13
CA GLU A 302 16.61 -4.98 7.47
C GLU A 302 15.34 -5.83 7.66
N ASN A 303 14.16 -5.21 7.59
CA ASN A 303 12.90 -5.89 7.87
C ASN A 303 12.57 -6.97 6.83
N GLY A 304 12.71 -6.65 5.54
CA GLY A 304 12.50 -7.60 4.46
C GLY A 304 13.57 -8.69 4.44
N GLY A 305 14.84 -8.37 4.75
CA GLY A 305 15.89 -9.37 4.91
C GLY A 305 15.55 -10.41 6.00
N ALA A 306 15.05 -9.96 7.15
CA ALA A 306 14.60 -10.84 8.22
C ALA A 306 13.41 -11.71 7.80
N LEU A 307 12.44 -11.14 7.08
CA LEU A 307 11.29 -11.88 6.52
C LEU A 307 11.73 -12.98 5.56
N PHE A 308 12.57 -12.66 4.57
CA PHE A 308 13.01 -13.64 3.58
C PHE A 308 13.91 -14.71 4.19
N ALA A 309 14.63 -14.41 5.27
CA ALA A 309 15.32 -15.41 6.07
C ALA A 309 14.37 -16.40 6.76
N ASP A 310 13.23 -15.93 7.30
CA ASP A 310 12.20 -16.82 7.85
C ASP A 310 11.52 -17.67 6.76
N LEU A 311 11.22 -17.06 5.60
CA LEU A 311 10.57 -17.76 4.48
C LEU A 311 11.49 -18.76 3.77
N ALA A 312 12.80 -18.70 3.99
CA ALA A 312 13.76 -19.67 3.43
C ALA A 312 13.46 -21.11 3.85
N ARG A 313 12.78 -21.33 4.99
CA ARG A 313 12.32 -22.67 5.41
C ARG A 313 11.33 -23.31 4.45
N TYR A 314 10.64 -22.52 3.63
CA TYR A 314 9.74 -22.97 2.58
C TYR A 314 10.43 -23.06 1.20
N GLY A 315 11.73 -22.75 1.12
CA GLY A 315 12.49 -22.71 -0.14
C GLY A 315 12.42 -21.38 -0.89
N ILE A 316 11.74 -20.36 -0.34
CA ILE A 316 11.70 -19.01 -0.90
C ILE A 316 13.08 -18.35 -0.82
N LYS A 317 13.42 -17.61 -1.87
CA LYS A 317 14.64 -16.81 -1.98
C LYS A 317 14.28 -15.33 -2.00
N THR A 318 15.27 -14.49 -1.66
CA THR A 318 15.18 -13.04 -1.88
C THR A 318 14.77 -12.76 -3.33
N PRO A 319 13.81 -11.85 -3.59
CA PRO A 319 13.27 -11.63 -4.92
C PRO A 319 14.33 -11.23 -5.95
N ALA A 320 14.11 -11.61 -7.20
CA ALA A 320 14.90 -11.10 -8.32
C ALA A 320 14.83 -9.56 -8.37
N GLY A 321 15.98 -8.91 -8.62
CA GLY A 321 16.08 -7.45 -8.62
C GLY A 321 16.34 -6.81 -7.24
N TRP A 322 16.35 -7.58 -6.15
CA TRP A 322 16.64 -7.08 -4.80
C TRP A 322 17.98 -6.34 -4.72
N GLU A 323 19.06 -6.97 -5.19
CA GLU A 323 20.39 -6.37 -5.16
C GLU A 323 20.45 -5.07 -5.98
N GLN A 324 19.75 -5.02 -7.12
CA GLN A 324 19.66 -3.81 -7.92
C GLN A 324 18.91 -2.71 -7.18
N ALA A 325 17.78 -3.02 -6.54
CA ALA A 325 17.01 -2.06 -5.76
C ALA A 325 17.83 -1.46 -4.60
N CYS A 326 18.66 -2.28 -3.94
CA CYS A 326 19.57 -1.84 -2.88
C CYS A 326 20.68 -0.90 -3.38
N LYS A 327 21.07 -1.00 -4.66
CA LYS A 327 22.02 -0.07 -5.30
C LYS A 327 21.32 1.21 -5.78
N ASP A 328 20.16 1.04 -6.41
CA ASP A 328 19.34 2.11 -7.00
C ASP A 328 18.81 3.10 -5.94
N LYS A 329 18.75 2.72 -4.64
CA LYS A 329 18.31 3.61 -3.55
C LYS A 329 19.10 4.92 -3.47
N GLU A 330 20.37 4.92 -3.91
CA GLU A 330 21.25 6.10 -3.95
C GLU A 330 20.91 7.10 -5.08
N HIS A 331 19.96 6.73 -5.95
CA HIS A 331 19.72 7.42 -7.22
C HIS A 331 18.25 7.72 -7.49
N LEU A 332 17.35 6.87 -6.99
CA LEU A 332 15.96 6.79 -7.45
C LEU A 332 15.18 8.10 -7.32
N SER A 333 15.23 8.75 -6.16
CA SER A 333 14.49 9.99 -5.89
C SER A 333 14.97 11.14 -6.77
N HIS A 334 16.29 11.26 -6.95
CA HIS A 334 16.92 12.33 -7.74
C HIS A 334 16.62 12.21 -9.23
N GLN A 335 16.68 10.98 -9.76
CA GLN A 335 16.33 10.70 -11.15
C GLN A 335 14.86 11.02 -11.41
N ALA A 336 13.97 10.57 -10.52
CA ALA A 336 12.54 10.83 -10.64
C ALA A 336 12.21 12.33 -10.55
N TRP A 337 12.75 13.05 -9.57
CA TRP A 337 12.51 14.48 -9.44
C TRP A 337 13.01 15.27 -10.65
N ASN A 338 14.16 14.90 -11.22
CA ASN A 338 14.65 15.53 -12.44
C ASN A 338 13.70 15.32 -13.63
N VAL A 339 13.16 14.10 -13.80
CA VAL A 339 12.16 13.83 -14.84
C VAL A 339 10.92 14.71 -14.64
N PHE A 340 10.37 14.77 -13.44
CA PHE A 340 9.18 15.60 -13.16
C PHE A 340 9.47 17.10 -13.20
N TYR A 341 10.70 17.53 -12.94
CA TYR A 341 11.10 18.92 -13.11
C TYR A 341 10.98 19.34 -14.58
N ASN A 342 11.53 18.52 -15.49
CA ASN A 342 11.50 18.77 -16.93
C ASN A 342 10.11 18.56 -17.56
N TYR A 343 9.30 17.65 -17.02
CA TYR A 343 7.95 17.35 -17.53
C TYR A 343 6.81 17.86 -16.64
N GLY A 344 7.10 18.81 -15.74
CA GLY A 344 6.15 19.28 -14.73
C GLY A 344 4.88 19.91 -15.31
N ALA A 345 4.98 20.51 -16.51
CA ALA A 345 3.83 21.05 -17.24
C ALA A 345 2.76 20.00 -17.58
N ALA A 346 3.12 18.71 -17.60
CA ALA A 346 2.23 17.59 -17.88
C ALA A 346 1.84 16.79 -16.61
N ALA A 347 2.07 17.34 -15.41
CA ALA A 347 1.68 16.75 -14.14
C ALA A 347 0.71 17.68 -13.39
N PRO A 348 -0.23 17.14 -12.58
CA PRO A 348 -1.19 17.93 -11.81
C PRO A 348 -0.57 18.49 -10.52
N PHE A 349 0.75 18.54 -10.40
CA PHE A 349 1.48 19.07 -9.26
C PHE A 349 2.68 19.89 -9.74
N HIS A 350 3.22 20.73 -8.87
CA HIS A 350 4.35 21.60 -9.17
C HIS A 350 5.66 20.94 -8.77
N THR A 351 6.70 21.28 -9.51
CA THR A 351 8.10 20.96 -9.21
C THR A 351 8.89 22.26 -9.02
N TRP A 352 10.07 22.15 -8.42
CA TRP A 352 10.95 23.28 -8.14
C TRP A 352 12.41 22.82 -8.08
N ALA A 353 13.34 23.75 -8.33
CA ALA A 353 14.73 23.52 -8.00
C ALA A 353 14.87 23.49 -6.46
N PRO A 354 15.56 22.50 -5.87
CA PRO A 354 15.79 22.46 -4.42
C PRO A 354 16.55 23.72 -3.97
N SER A 355 16.34 24.20 -2.74
CA SER A 355 17.12 25.29 -2.14
C SER A 355 18.55 24.84 -1.80
N GLU A 356 19.45 25.76 -1.44
CA GLU A 356 20.82 25.40 -1.04
C GLU A 356 20.82 24.49 0.19
N GLN A 357 20.01 24.83 1.20
CA GLN A 357 19.80 23.99 2.38
C GLN A 357 19.25 22.60 2.01
N ASP A 358 18.34 22.51 1.03
CA ASP A 358 17.83 21.22 0.55
C ASP A 358 18.94 20.40 -0.12
N MET A 359 19.78 21.03 -0.94
CA MET A 359 20.91 20.35 -1.60
C MET A 359 21.97 19.90 -0.60
N ASP A 360 22.25 20.69 0.44
CA ASP A 360 23.19 20.30 1.50
C ASP A 360 22.68 19.11 2.31
N TRP A 361 21.38 19.08 2.61
CA TRP A 361 20.76 17.90 3.20
C TRP A 361 20.85 16.68 2.28
N LEU A 362 20.57 16.84 0.97
CA LEU A 362 20.68 15.75 -0.01
C LEU A 362 22.14 15.25 -0.11
N SER A 363 23.12 16.13 -0.02
CA SER A 363 24.55 15.77 -0.05
C SER A 363 24.94 14.96 1.19
N ALA A 364 24.46 15.37 2.36
CA ALA A 364 24.70 14.64 3.60
C ALA A 364 24.04 13.24 3.59
N LYS A 365 22.88 13.09 2.95
CA LYS A 365 22.14 11.82 2.88
C LYS A 365 22.60 10.90 1.76
N TYR A 366 23.19 11.45 0.71
CA TYR A 366 23.66 10.75 -0.49
C TYR A 366 25.11 11.15 -0.82
N PRO A 367 26.06 10.90 0.09
CA PRO A 367 27.42 11.46 0.02
C PRO A 367 28.22 10.96 -1.19
N ASP A 368 27.90 9.77 -1.70
CA ASP A 368 28.66 9.14 -2.80
C ASP A 368 28.09 9.46 -4.19
N THR A 369 26.88 10.03 -4.27
CA THR A 369 26.15 10.19 -5.54
C THR A 369 25.63 11.59 -5.79
N PHE A 370 25.14 12.32 -4.78
CA PHE A 370 24.44 13.57 -5.01
C PHE A 370 25.33 14.68 -5.57
N ASP A 371 26.46 14.97 -4.92
CA ASP A 371 27.38 15.99 -5.39
C ASP A 371 28.04 15.63 -6.72
N LYS A 372 28.21 14.33 -6.99
CA LYS A 372 28.85 13.84 -8.20
C LYS A 372 27.95 13.94 -9.43
N TYR A 373 26.65 13.63 -9.29
CA TYR A 373 25.76 13.46 -10.44
C TYR A 373 24.56 14.41 -10.47
N TYR A 374 24.06 14.87 -9.32
CA TYR A 374 22.76 15.54 -9.22
C TYR A 374 22.86 17.01 -8.84
N ARG A 375 23.74 17.40 -7.91
CA ARG A 375 23.99 18.82 -7.59
C ARG A 375 24.38 19.65 -8.83
N PRO A 376 25.28 19.18 -9.73
CA PRO A 376 25.64 19.96 -10.92
C PRO A 376 24.46 20.24 -11.87
N LEU A 377 23.46 19.35 -11.91
CA LEU A 377 22.24 19.57 -12.69
C LEU A 377 21.42 20.74 -12.13
N TRP A 378 21.26 20.80 -10.81
CA TRP A 378 20.51 21.88 -10.16
C TRP A 378 21.25 23.22 -10.23
N GLU A 379 22.58 23.22 -10.14
CA GLU A 379 23.40 24.41 -10.36
C GLU A 379 23.23 24.94 -11.78
N HIS A 380 23.21 24.06 -12.78
CA HIS A 380 22.92 24.42 -14.16
C HIS A 380 21.50 24.99 -14.33
N TYR A 381 20.46 24.32 -13.82
CA TYR A 381 19.08 24.82 -13.93
C TYR A 381 18.86 26.17 -13.24
N ARG A 382 19.52 26.40 -12.09
CA ARG A 382 19.48 27.71 -11.42
C ARG A 382 20.11 28.79 -12.28
N LYS A 383 21.21 28.48 -12.98
CA LYS A 383 21.86 29.41 -13.89
C LYS A 383 20.93 29.77 -15.05
N GLU A 384 20.37 28.76 -15.73
CA GLU A 384 19.41 28.98 -16.82
C GLU A 384 18.23 29.85 -16.35
N GLN A 385 17.62 29.52 -15.21
CA GLN A 385 16.51 30.29 -14.65
C GLN A 385 16.87 31.75 -14.32
N ALA A 386 18.12 32.01 -13.94
CA ALA A 386 18.61 33.37 -13.69
C ALA A 386 18.87 34.15 -15.00
N GLU A 387 19.14 33.45 -16.10
CA GLU A 387 19.41 34.04 -17.42
C GLU A 387 18.13 34.35 -18.22
N GLY A 388 17.01 33.70 -17.91
CA GLY A 388 15.68 33.94 -18.51
C GLY A 388 15.24 32.80 -19.39
#